data_AF-A0A3D5NAQ1-F1
#
_entry.id   AF-A0A3D5NAQ1-F1
#
_cell.length_a   1.000
_cell.length_b   1.000
_cell.length_c   1.000
_cell.angle_alpha   90.00
_cell.angle_beta   90.00
_cell.angle_gamma   90.00
#
_symmetry.space_group_name_H-M   'P 1'
#
loop_
_entity.id
_entity.type
_entity.pdbx_description
1 polymer ?
#
loop_
_entity_poly.entity_id
_entity_poly.type
_entity_poly.pdbx_seq_one_letter_code
_entity_poly.pdbx_strand_id
1 'polypeptide(L)'
;YVTPGCSSETVTLYYGRVDSTNIGGIHGVVDEGEDIRVYKVSAEECFAMLQNGQLCNATATIAVQWLILNRDRIRKETSALRP
;
A
#
# COMPACT_ATOMS: atom_id res chain seq x y z
N TYR A 1 -15.95 -1.73 4.28
CA TYR A 1 -16.95 -1.48 3.23
C TYR A 1 -16.43 -0.38 2.33
N VAL A 2 -16.55 -0.56 1.02
CA VAL A 2 -16.02 0.41 0.03
C VAL A 2 -16.99 1.57 -0.20
N THR A 3 -18.26 1.26 -0.46
CA THR A 3 -19.34 2.25 -0.66
C THR A 3 -20.68 1.71 -0.13
N PRO A 4 -20.94 1.78 1.20
CA PRO A 4 -22.03 1.04 1.83
C PRO A 4 -23.44 1.45 1.40
N GLY A 5 -23.60 2.62 0.76
CA GLY A 5 -24.88 3.06 0.20
C GLY A 5 -25.20 2.48 -1.19
N CYS A 6 -24.25 1.82 -1.84
CA CYS A 6 -24.38 1.36 -3.23
C CYS A 6 -23.86 -0.08 -3.44
N SER A 7 -22.89 -0.53 -2.65
CA SER A 7 -22.26 -1.84 -2.79
C SER A 7 -22.09 -2.53 -1.43
N SER A 8 -22.29 -3.85 -1.43
CA SER A 8 -21.97 -4.73 -0.30
C SER A 8 -20.50 -5.15 -0.25
N GLU A 9 -19.68 -4.68 -1.19
CA GLU A 9 -18.26 -5.03 -1.28
C GLU A 9 -17.49 -4.69 0.01
N THR A 10 -16.70 -5.67 0.45
CA THR A 10 -15.82 -5.58 1.60
C THR A 10 -14.38 -5.84 1.17
N VAL A 11 -13.47 -4.99 1.65
CA VAL A 11 -12.03 -5.13 1.46
C VAL A 11 -11.41 -5.17 2.85
N THR A 12 -10.56 -6.18 3.08
CA THR A 12 -9.74 -6.30 4.30
C THR A 12 -8.30 -5.95 3.95
N LEU A 13 -7.73 -5.00 4.69
CA LEU A 13 -6.34 -4.57 4.51
C LEU A 13 -5.40 -5.38 5.39
N TYR A 14 -4.30 -5.82 4.80
CA TYR A 14 -3.18 -6.45 5.48
C TYR A 14 -1.91 -5.65 5.19
N TYR A 15 -0.92 -5.71 6.09
CA TYR A 15 0.42 -5.21 5.81
C TYR A 15 1.37 -6.39 5.67
N GLY A 16 2.26 -6.33 4.68
CA GLY A 16 3.27 -7.35 4.42
C GLY A 16 4.66 -6.75 4.45
N ARG A 17 5.62 -7.51 4.99
CA ARG A 17 7.04 -7.19 4.83
C ARG A 17 7.51 -7.69 3.48
N VAL A 18 8.24 -6.85 2.76
CA VAL A 18 8.77 -7.17 1.43
C VAL A 18 10.25 -6.80 1.37
N ASP A 19 11.02 -7.55 0.59
CA ASP A 19 12.33 -7.10 0.12
C ASP A 19 12.12 -6.23 -1.12
N SER A 20 12.42 -4.93 -1.01
CA SER A 20 12.23 -3.96 -2.09
C SER A 20 13.49 -3.74 -2.95
N THR A 21 14.56 -4.49 -2.72
CA THR A 21 15.88 -4.28 -3.34
C THR A 21 15.80 -4.34 -4.86
N ASN A 22 15.17 -5.39 -5.41
CA ASN A 22 15.11 -5.67 -6.84
C ASN A 22 13.69 -5.58 -7.44
N ILE A 23 12.83 -4.71 -6.90
CA ILE A 23 11.45 -4.53 -7.42
C ILE A 23 11.39 -3.42 -8.46
N GLY A 24 10.52 -3.60 -9.45
CA GLY A 24 10.22 -2.64 -10.50
C GLY A 24 9.60 -3.34 -11.71
N GLY A 25 9.42 -2.62 -12.81
CA GLY A 25 8.96 -3.18 -14.08
C GLY A 25 7.46 -3.04 -14.34
N ILE A 26 7.05 -3.62 -15.48
CA ILE A 26 5.67 -3.76 -15.93
C ILE A 26 5.30 -5.23 -15.75
N HIS A 27 4.14 -5.47 -15.14
CA HIS A 27 3.60 -6.77 -14.78
C HIS A 27 2.13 -6.82 -15.17
N GLY A 28 1.56 -8.02 -15.17
CA GLY A 28 0.17 -8.24 -15.54
C GLY A 28 0.04 -9.61 -16.20
N VAL A 29 -1.11 -10.24 -16.01
CA VAL A 29 -1.44 -11.51 -16.67
C VAL A 29 -2.36 -11.19 -17.83
N VAL A 30 -1.99 -11.65 -19.03
CA VAL A 30 -2.73 -11.35 -20.27
C VAL A 30 -4.21 -11.73 -20.16
N ASP A 31 -4.51 -12.87 -19.56
CA ASP A 31 -5.88 -13.37 -19.40
C ASP A 31 -6.70 -12.56 -18.39
N GLU A 32 -6.06 -11.81 -17.49
CA GLU A 32 -6.71 -10.92 -16.53
C GLU A 32 -6.90 -9.50 -17.10
N GLY A 33 -6.28 -9.21 -18.25
CA GLY A 33 -6.35 -7.89 -18.89
C GLY A 33 -5.65 -6.78 -18.10
N GLU A 34 -4.76 -7.14 -17.17
CA GLU A 34 -4.07 -6.18 -16.31
C GLU A 34 -2.76 -5.69 -16.94
N ASP A 35 -2.50 -4.38 -16.84
CA ASP A 35 -1.22 -3.73 -17.18
C ASP A 35 -0.78 -2.87 -15.99
N ILE A 36 0.13 -3.41 -15.19
CA ILE A 36 0.51 -2.91 -13.87
C ILE A 36 1.97 -2.46 -13.90
N ARG A 37 2.20 -1.21 -13.53
CA ARG A 37 3.55 -0.67 -13.34
C ARG A 37 3.89 -0.50 -11.87
N VAL A 38 5.03 -1.05 -11.45
CA VAL A 38 5.52 -0.92 -10.07
C VAL A 38 6.26 0.41 -9.88
N TYR A 39 5.88 1.15 -8.84
CA TYR A 39 6.59 2.34 -8.36
C TYR A 39 7.17 2.07 -6.97
N LYS A 40 8.49 2.18 -6.85
CA LYS A 40 9.20 2.13 -5.56
C LYS A 40 9.51 3.54 -5.10
N VAL A 41 8.89 3.98 -4.01
CA VAL A 41 9.07 5.30 -3.41
C VAL A 41 9.48 5.17 -1.95
N SER A 42 10.07 6.24 -1.40
CA SER A 42 10.27 6.31 0.05
C SER A 42 8.94 6.42 0.79
N ALA A 43 8.90 6.09 2.09
CA ALA A 43 7.68 6.25 2.86
C ALA A 43 7.29 7.74 2.96
N GLU A 44 8.29 8.61 3.11
CA GLU A 44 8.13 10.06 3.19
C GLU A 44 7.52 10.63 1.89
N GLU A 45 7.99 10.16 0.73
CA GLU A 45 7.40 10.51 -0.57
C GLU A 45 5.97 9.99 -0.71
N CYS A 46 5.70 8.74 -0.31
CA CYS A 46 4.35 8.18 -0.30
C CYS A 46 3.38 9.00 0.58
N PHE A 47 3.86 9.52 1.72
CA PHE A 47 3.06 10.38 2.60
C PHE A 47 2.80 11.75 1.96
N ALA A 48 3.78 12.32 1.26
CA ALA A 48 3.58 13.55 0.50
C ALA A 48 2.57 13.35 -0.64
N MET A 49 2.63 12.21 -1.36
CA MET A 49 1.66 11.86 -2.40
C MET A 49 0.23 11.79 -1.85
N LEU A 50 0.04 11.24 -0.65
CA LEU A 50 -1.24 11.24 0.05
C LEU A 50 -1.72 12.67 0.32
N GLN A 51 -0.87 13.51 0.92
CA GLN A 51 -1.21 14.89 1.28
C GLN A 51 -1.52 15.76 0.05
N ASN A 52 -0.85 15.51 -1.06
CA ASN A 52 -1.02 16.24 -2.32
C ASN A 52 -2.17 15.69 -3.18
N GLY A 53 -2.92 14.68 -2.70
CA GLY A 53 -4.05 14.10 -3.43
C GLY A 53 -3.67 13.23 -4.64
N GLN A 54 -2.41 12.81 -4.75
CA GLN A 54 -1.95 11.91 -5.81
C GLN A 54 -2.40 10.46 -5.59
N LEU A 55 -2.74 10.10 -4.34
CA LEU A 55 -3.40 8.83 -4.01
C LEU A 55 -4.92 9.06 -3.99
N CYS A 56 -5.60 8.62 -5.04
CA CYS A 56 -7.03 8.93 -5.26
C CYS A 56 -7.99 7.75 -5.03
N ASN A 57 -7.50 6.55 -4.69
CA ASN A 57 -8.36 5.41 -4.38
C ASN A 57 -8.43 5.16 -2.86
N ALA A 58 -9.63 4.81 -2.38
CA ALA A 58 -9.91 4.68 -0.94
C ALA A 58 -8.99 3.65 -0.25
N THR A 59 -8.74 2.50 -0.89
CA THR A 59 -7.93 1.41 -0.33
C THR A 59 -6.49 1.84 -0.05
N ALA A 60 -5.84 2.47 -1.03
CA ALA A 60 -4.47 2.98 -0.88
C ALA A 60 -4.40 4.14 0.12
N THR A 61 -5.37 5.06 0.07
CA THR A 61 -5.47 6.18 1.02
C THR A 61 -5.53 5.69 2.45
N ILE A 62 -6.42 4.73 2.75
CA ILE A 62 -6.58 4.15 4.09
C ILE A 62 -5.32 3.37 4.50
N ALA A 63 -4.73 2.60 3.58
CA ALA A 63 -3.52 1.83 3.87
C ALA A 63 -2.33 2.74 4.23
N VAL A 64 -2.14 3.84 3.50
CA VAL A 64 -1.06 4.81 3.77
C VAL A 64 -1.33 5.60 5.06
N GLN A 65 -2.57 5.99 5.33
CA GLN A 65 -2.95 6.60 6.61
C GLN A 65 -2.66 5.66 7.79
N TRP A 66 -3.01 4.38 7.66
CA TRP A 66 -2.69 3.38 8.67
C TRP A 66 -1.18 3.23 8.86
N LEU A 67 -0.40 3.22 7.78
CA LEU A 67 1.05 3.15 7.84
C LEU A 67 1.63 4.36 8.59
N ILE A 68 1.16 5.59 8.31
CA ILE A 68 1.58 6.79 9.05
C ILE A 68 1.39 6.61 10.56
N LEU A 69 0.24 6.11 10.98
CA LEU A 69 -0.09 5.92 12.41
C LEU A 69 0.71 4.79 13.07
N ASN A 70 1.14 3.79 12.30
CA ASN A 70 1.72 2.55 12.84
C ASN A 70 3.21 2.37 12.54
N ARG A 71 3.83 3.24 11.74
CA ARG A 71 5.18 3.06 11.22
C ARG A 71 6.22 2.83 12.30
N ASP A 72 6.19 3.62 13.37
CA ASP A 72 7.16 3.52 14.45
C ASP A 72 7.01 2.22 15.23
N ARG A 73 5.77 1.79 15.47
CA ARG A 73 5.45 0.52 16.12
C ARG A 73 5.99 -0.66 15.29
N ILE A 74 5.66 -0.71 14.01
CA ILE A 74 6.07 -1.80 13.11
C ILE A 74 7.59 -1.86 12.97
N ARG A 75 8.27 -0.71 12.89
CA ARG A 75 9.74 -0.65 12.84
C ARG A 75 10.39 -1.20 14.11
N LYS A 76 9.86 -0.85 15.28
CA LYS A 76 10.32 -1.40 16.57
C LYS A 76 10.11 -2.91 16.64
N GLU A 77 8.92 -3.40 16.34
CA GLU A 77 8.60 -4.83 16.29
C GLU A 77 9.55 -5.57 15.33
N THR A 78 9.78 -5.01 14.14
CA THR A 78 10.65 -5.62 13.13
C THR A 78 12.12 -5.65 13.56
N SER A 79 12.58 -4.64 14.31
CA SER A 79 13.94 -4.63 14.85
C SER A 79 14.15 -5.66 15.97
N ALA A 80 13.09 -5.97 16.72
CA ALA A 80 13.10 -6.96 17.79
C ALA A 80 12.92 -8.42 17.29
N LEU A 81 12.36 -8.60 16.10
CA LEU A 81 12.07 -9.90 15.46
C LEU A 81 13.15 -10.32 14.44
N ARG A 82 14.42 -9.94 14.64
CA ARG A 82 15.52 -10.50 13.85
C ARG A 82 15.77 -11.96 14.27
N PRO A 83 15.91 -12.93 13.35
CA PRO A 83 16.65 -14.14 13.66
C PRO A 83 18.11 -13.82 14.00
#